data_AF-A0A0F2JI61-F1
#
_entry.id   AF-A0A0F2JI61-F1
#
_cell.length_a   1.000
_cell.length_b   1.000
_cell.length_c   1.000
_cell.angle_alpha   90.00
_cell.angle_beta   90.00
_cell.angle_gamma   90.00
#
_symmetry.space_group_name_H-M   'P 1'
#
loop_
_entity.id
_entity.type
_entity.pdbx_description
1 polymer ?
#
loop_
_entity_poly.entity_id
_entity_poly.type
_entity_poly.pdbx_seq_one_letter_code
_entity_poly.pdbx_strand_id
1 'polypeptide(L)'
;MVLPHSGFLKGKNSTGSLEYPQEEWSLNFWQLVDKVERIQSRLQPSLISANTIRDGDRVRKGSRNTLKFLIKNTECLKKDLKLGYIRVATNYYRPVKLIETKLVNSHDTQENRFLRWVLTRIREKLYSLKFSCYRKRRTVEQQVHGNFVRMERALGRLLRAESMTDVGELYQVFGNQVLQMSPSYQDVYRIYLKMI
;
A
#
# COMPACT_ATOMS: atom_id res chain seq x y z
N MET A 1 41.64 31.51 16.35
CA MET A 1 41.97 30.07 16.28
C MET A 1 40.72 29.30 15.91
N VAL A 2 40.61 28.50 14.85
CA VAL A 2 41.50 28.21 13.69
C VAL A 2 40.59 27.89 12.48
N LEU A 3 40.92 28.41 11.30
CA LEU A 3 40.60 27.85 9.96
C LEU A 3 41.92 27.25 9.40
N PRO A 4 41.96 26.31 8.42
CA PRO A 4 41.03 26.19 7.27
C PRO A 4 40.69 24.70 6.94
N HIS A 5 40.34 24.19 5.74
CA HIS A 5 40.19 24.73 4.38
C HIS A 5 39.18 23.91 3.53
N SER A 6 38.85 24.45 2.34
CA SER A 6 38.61 23.83 1.01
C SER A 6 38.29 22.31 0.90
N GLY A 7 37.29 21.86 0.13
CA GLY A 7 36.33 22.56 -0.74
C GLY A 7 36.03 21.73 -2.01
N PHE A 8 34.81 21.77 -2.56
CA PHE A 8 34.54 21.24 -3.91
C PHE A 8 33.42 22.01 -4.64
N LEU A 9 33.85 22.73 -5.69
CA LEU A 9 33.12 23.15 -6.90
C LEU A 9 31.77 23.89 -6.77
N LYS A 10 31.92 25.20 -6.62
CA LYS A 10 31.04 26.26 -7.11
C LYS A 10 30.89 26.21 -8.65
N GLY A 11 29.95 25.40 -9.15
CA GLY A 11 29.51 25.46 -10.55
C GLY A 11 28.47 26.57 -10.77
N LYS A 12 28.88 27.70 -11.34
CA LYS A 12 27.94 28.75 -11.78
C LYS A 12 27.30 28.33 -13.12
N ASN A 13 26.02 27.97 -13.11
CA ASN A 13 25.17 28.10 -14.31
C ASN A 13 24.18 29.24 -14.10
N SER A 14 24.52 30.40 -14.67
CA SER A 14 23.70 31.60 -14.67
C SER A 14 22.74 31.60 -15.87
N THR A 15 21.66 30.82 -15.78
CA THR A 15 20.50 30.93 -16.66
C THR A 15 19.23 30.70 -15.85
N GLY A 16 18.37 31.72 -15.79
CA GLY A 16 17.11 31.68 -15.07
C GLY A 16 16.02 30.90 -15.82
N SER A 17 16.19 29.59 -15.93
CA SER A 17 15.19 28.68 -16.51
C SER A 17 14.84 27.61 -15.48
N LEU A 18 13.72 27.78 -14.76
CA LEU A 18 13.14 26.70 -13.95
C LEU A 18 12.38 25.72 -14.86
N GLU A 19 13.10 25.19 -15.85
CA GLU A 19 12.66 24.09 -16.70
C GLU A 19 12.62 22.83 -15.83
N TYR A 20 11.40 22.49 -15.40
CA TYR A 20 11.13 21.14 -14.93
C TYR A 20 11.45 20.19 -16.10
N PRO A 21 12.38 19.24 -15.98
CA PRO A 21 12.73 18.34 -17.07
C PRO A 21 11.56 17.36 -17.28
N GLN A 22 10.57 17.77 -18.08
CA GLN A 22 9.39 16.97 -18.39
C GLN A 22 9.77 15.64 -19.05
N GLU A 23 10.87 15.62 -19.79
CA GLU A 23 11.45 14.41 -20.40
C GLU A 23 11.94 13.42 -19.34
N GLU A 24 12.72 13.87 -18.35
CA GLU A 24 13.21 13.02 -17.26
C GLU A 24 12.05 12.49 -16.39
N TRP A 25 11.08 13.35 -16.07
CA TRP A 25 9.89 12.91 -15.31
C TRP A 25 9.06 11.90 -16.11
N SER A 26 8.93 12.09 -17.43
CA SER A 26 8.26 11.14 -18.32
C SER A 26 8.99 9.81 -18.43
N LEU A 27 10.31 9.83 -18.54
CA LEU A 27 11.14 8.62 -18.61
C LEU A 27 11.02 7.80 -17.32
N ASN A 28 11.20 8.44 -16.16
CA ASN A 28 11.04 7.79 -14.86
C ASN A 28 9.61 7.25 -14.66
N PHE A 29 8.58 7.99 -15.12
CA PHE A 29 7.19 7.54 -15.08
C PHE A 29 6.98 6.24 -15.87
N TRP A 30 7.44 6.17 -17.12
CA TRP A 30 7.25 4.96 -17.94
C TRP A 30 8.08 3.76 -17.44
N GLN A 31 9.27 4.01 -16.86
CA GLN A 31 10.04 2.98 -16.15
C GLN A 31 9.28 2.45 -14.92
N LEU A 32 8.62 3.31 -14.16
CA LEU A 32 7.78 2.90 -13.03
C LEU A 32 6.59 2.05 -13.50
N VAL A 33 5.90 2.46 -14.55
CA VAL A 33 4.77 1.70 -15.13
C VAL A 33 5.22 0.29 -15.52
N ASP A 34 6.28 0.14 -16.33
CA ASP A 34 6.81 -1.16 -16.74
C ASP A 34 7.19 -2.05 -15.53
N LYS A 35 7.86 -1.48 -14.52
CA LYS A 35 8.20 -2.21 -13.29
C LYS A 35 6.96 -2.69 -12.53
N VAL A 36 5.92 -1.86 -12.43
CA VAL A 36 4.67 -2.23 -11.75
C VAL A 36 3.88 -3.26 -12.55
N GLU A 37 3.81 -3.15 -13.89
CA GLU A 37 3.14 -4.15 -14.75
C GLU A 37 3.84 -5.53 -14.65
N ARG A 38 5.17 -5.57 -14.54
CA ARG A 38 5.94 -6.80 -14.28
C ARG A 38 5.70 -7.42 -12.90
N ILE A 39 5.35 -6.62 -11.90
CA ILE A 39 4.96 -7.13 -10.58
C ILE A 39 3.52 -7.64 -10.63
N GLN A 40 2.58 -6.85 -11.18
CA GLN A 40 1.16 -7.22 -11.30
C GLN A 40 0.93 -8.48 -12.14
N SER A 41 1.65 -8.67 -13.24
CA SER A 41 1.59 -9.89 -14.06
C SER A 41 2.14 -11.15 -13.38
N ARG A 42 2.84 -11.02 -12.25
CA ARG A 42 3.42 -12.12 -11.46
C ARG A 42 2.79 -12.27 -10.08
N LEU A 43 1.80 -11.44 -9.74
CA LEU A 43 1.22 -11.36 -8.40
C LEU A 43 0.24 -12.51 -8.13
N GLN A 44 0.75 -13.56 -7.49
CA GLN A 44 -0.10 -14.63 -6.95
C GLN A 44 -0.76 -14.17 -5.62
N PRO A 45 -2.01 -14.59 -5.33
CA PRO A 45 -2.63 -14.36 -4.03
C PRO A 45 -1.76 -14.95 -2.90
N SER A 46 -1.55 -14.20 -1.83
CA SER A 46 -0.82 -14.69 -0.65
C SER A 46 -1.78 -15.32 0.36
N LEU A 47 -1.32 -16.35 1.07
CA LEU A 47 -2.08 -16.96 2.17
C LEU A 47 -1.98 -16.08 3.41
N ILE A 48 -3.01 -15.26 3.66
CA ILE A 48 -3.10 -14.37 4.82
C ILE A 48 -3.95 -15.02 5.92
N SER A 49 -3.53 -14.82 7.16
CA SER A 49 -4.21 -15.31 8.36
C SER A 49 -5.45 -14.45 8.67
N ALA A 50 -6.64 -14.94 8.33
CA ALA A 50 -7.92 -14.26 8.55
C ALA A 50 -8.65 -14.82 9.79
N ASN A 51 -9.25 -13.92 10.57
CA ASN A 51 -10.09 -14.29 11.72
C ASN A 51 -11.56 -14.32 11.28
N THR A 52 -12.21 -15.46 11.43
CA THR A 52 -13.64 -15.65 11.09
C THR A 52 -14.42 -16.08 12.34
N ILE A 53 -15.62 -15.53 12.52
CA ILE A 53 -16.52 -15.97 13.59
C ILE A 53 -17.25 -17.21 13.10
N ARG A 54 -17.23 -18.27 13.91
CA ARG A 54 -17.79 -19.59 13.61
C ARG A 54 -18.58 -20.09 14.82
N ASP A 55 -19.53 -20.98 14.58
CA ASP A 55 -20.21 -21.71 15.65
C ASP A 55 -19.16 -22.47 16.48
N GLY A 56 -19.25 -22.42 17.81
CA GLY A 56 -18.23 -22.98 18.70
C GLY A 56 -17.96 -24.47 18.47
N ASP A 57 -19.00 -25.19 18.05
CA ASP A 57 -19.02 -26.62 17.75
C ASP A 57 -18.34 -26.97 16.41
N ARG A 58 -18.11 -25.96 15.56
CA ARG A 58 -17.51 -26.09 14.22
C ARG A 58 -16.09 -25.54 14.14
N VAL A 59 -15.56 -24.96 15.23
CA VAL A 59 -14.19 -24.44 15.26
C VAL A 59 -13.20 -25.58 15.50
N ARG A 60 -12.29 -25.77 14.54
CA ARG A 60 -11.23 -26.78 14.63
C ARG A 60 -10.04 -26.30 15.47
N LYS A 61 -9.78 -24.99 15.50
CA LYS A 61 -8.75 -24.37 16.36
C LYS A 61 -9.11 -22.93 16.72
N GLY A 62 -9.33 -22.69 18.02
CA GLY A 62 -9.63 -21.35 18.54
C GLY A 62 -8.44 -20.39 18.39
N SER A 63 -8.73 -19.16 17.94
CA SER A 63 -7.75 -18.07 17.84
C SER A 63 -7.34 -17.53 19.21
N ARG A 64 -6.15 -16.94 19.32
CA ARG A 64 -5.76 -16.13 20.50
C ARG A 64 -6.70 -14.93 20.73
N ASN A 65 -7.35 -14.44 19.68
CA ASN A 65 -8.32 -13.33 19.76
C ASN A 65 -9.69 -13.74 20.32
N THR A 66 -9.97 -15.05 20.41
CA THR A 66 -11.23 -15.61 20.93
C THR A 66 -11.57 -15.09 22.31
N LEU A 67 -10.58 -15.03 23.23
CA LEU A 67 -10.83 -14.59 24.60
C LEU A 67 -11.21 -13.10 24.66
N LYS A 68 -10.54 -12.24 23.87
CA LYS A 68 -10.92 -10.82 23.72
C LYS A 68 -12.30 -10.65 23.09
N PHE A 69 -12.69 -11.54 22.18
CA PHE A 69 -14.02 -11.55 21.56
C PHE A 69 -15.10 -11.94 22.57
N LEU A 70 -14.94 -13.04 23.30
CA LEU A 70 -15.90 -13.51 24.30
C LEU A 70 -16.09 -12.52 25.47
N ILE A 71 -15.04 -11.79 25.88
CA ILE A 71 -15.14 -10.71 26.87
C ILE A 71 -16.02 -9.55 26.36
N LYS A 72 -15.95 -9.23 25.06
CA LYS A 72 -16.76 -8.15 24.45
C LYS A 72 -18.18 -8.58 24.07
N ASN A 73 -18.41 -9.88 23.89
CA ASN A 73 -19.62 -10.48 23.33
C ASN A 73 -20.09 -11.58 24.30
N THR A 74 -20.45 -11.20 25.53
CA THR A 74 -20.76 -12.14 26.61
C THR A 74 -22.03 -12.95 26.34
N GLU A 75 -22.94 -12.43 25.52
CA GLU A 75 -24.11 -13.12 24.98
C GLU A 75 -23.76 -14.32 24.08
N CYS A 76 -22.51 -14.42 23.61
CA CYS A 76 -22.00 -15.62 22.95
C CYS A 76 -21.66 -16.77 23.92
N LEU A 77 -21.75 -16.56 25.25
CA LEU A 77 -21.60 -17.61 26.27
C LEU A 77 -22.98 -18.05 26.78
N LYS A 78 -23.39 -19.28 26.44
CA LYS A 78 -24.63 -19.87 27.01
C LYS A 78 -24.30 -20.72 28.23
N LYS A 79 -25.13 -20.64 29.27
CA LYS A 79 -25.08 -21.57 30.40
C LYS A 79 -25.39 -22.98 29.92
N ASP A 80 -24.54 -23.92 30.27
CA ASP A 80 -24.68 -25.33 29.92
C ASP A 80 -24.05 -26.18 31.03
N LEU A 81 -24.89 -26.85 31.83
CA LEU A 81 -24.45 -27.68 32.96
C LEU A 81 -23.97 -29.07 32.53
N LYS A 82 -24.17 -29.46 31.27
CA LYS A 82 -23.80 -30.79 30.75
C LYS A 82 -22.55 -30.75 29.89
N LEU A 83 -22.42 -29.73 29.04
CA LEU A 83 -21.35 -29.58 28.04
C LEU A 83 -20.60 -28.25 28.15
N GLY A 84 -20.90 -27.43 29.16
CA GLY A 84 -20.15 -26.21 29.45
C GLY A 84 -18.79 -26.52 30.09
N TYR A 85 -17.72 -26.02 29.47
CA TYR A 85 -16.34 -26.21 29.93
C TYR A 85 -15.68 -24.93 30.45
N ILE A 86 -16.35 -23.78 30.34
CA ILE A 86 -15.91 -22.52 30.94
C ILE A 86 -16.65 -22.33 32.25
N ARG A 87 -15.95 -22.40 33.38
CA ARG A 87 -16.55 -22.20 34.72
C ARG A 87 -16.41 -20.74 35.14
N VAL A 88 -17.53 -20.11 35.51
CA VAL A 88 -17.56 -18.78 36.15
C VAL A 88 -18.38 -18.88 37.43
N ALA A 89 -17.71 -18.74 38.57
CA ALA A 89 -18.23 -19.03 39.90
C ALA A 89 -18.87 -20.45 39.98
N THR A 90 -20.18 -20.52 40.18
CA THR A 90 -20.98 -21.75 40.27
C THR A 90 -21.60 -22.20 38.94
N ASN A 91 -21.48 -21.40 37.88
CA ASN A 91 -22.13 -21.67 36.60
C ASN A 91 -21.12 -22.17 35.56
N TYR A 92 -21.56 -23.11 34.73
CA TYR A 92 -20.81 -23.63 33.59
C TYR A 92 -21.36 -23.02 32.30
N TYR A 93 -20.47 -22.66 31.38
CA TYR A 93 -20.77 -22.00 30.13
C TYR A 93 -20.11 -22.68 28.95
N ARG A 94 -20.79 -22.65 27.80
CA ARG A 94 -20.29 -23.04 26.49
C ARG A 94 -20.32 -21.82 25.56
N PRO A 95 -19.23 -21.53 24.83
CA PRO A 95 -19.24 -20.50 23.81
C PRO A 95 -19.98 -21.00 22.56
N VAL A 96 -21.05 -20.29 22.19
CA VAL A 96 -21.84 -20.54 20.97
C VAL A 96 -21.12 -20.07 19.72
N LYS A 97 -20.32 -19.00 19.85
CA LYS A 97 -19.51 -18.45 18.77
C LYS A 97 -18.07 -18.28 19.24
N LEU A 98 -17.13 -18.66 18.37
CA LEU A 98 -15.68 -18.60 18.60
C LEU A 98 -15.01 -17.95 17.38
N ILE A 99 -13.80 -17.40 17.57
CA ILE A 99 -12.98 -16.94 16.45
C ILE A 99 -12.08 -18.09 16.01
N GLU A 100 -12.25 -18.52 14.76
CA GLU A 100 -11.33 -19.41 14.07
C GLU A 100 -10.37 -18.59 13.20
N THR A 101 -9.07 -18.86 13.33
CA THR A 101 -8.05 -18.30 12.44
C THR A 101 -7.78 -19.27 11.29
N LYS A 102 -8.05 -18.86 10.06
CA LYS A 102 -7.86 -19.66 8.85
C LYS A 102 -7.00 -18.91 7.83
N LEU A 103 -6.15 -19.65 7.10
CA LEU A 103 -5.44 -19.10 5.94
C LEU A 103 -6.42 -18.91 4.78
N VAL A 104 -6.42 -17.72 4.19
CA VAL A 104 -7.25 -17.33 3.05
C VAL A 104 -6.37 -16.65 2.00
N ASN A 105 -6.61 -16.96 0.73
CA ASN A 105 -5.94 -16.28 -0.37
C ASN A 105 -6.40 -14.82 -0.43
N SER A 106 -5.45 -13.88 -0.39
CA SER A 106 -5.73 -12.45 -0.48
C SER A 106 -4.58 -11.72 -1.17
N HIS A 107 -4.93 -10.67 -1.92
CA HIS A 107 -3.98 -9.72 -2.49
C HIS A 107 -3.60 -8.60 -1.51
N ASP A 108 -4.23 -8.52 -0.33
CA ASP A 108 -4.07 -7.43 0.64
C ASP A 108 -2.80 -7.56 1.50
N THR A 109 -1.64 -7.63 0.84
CA THR A 109 -0.32 -7.70 1.48
C THR A 109 0.29 -6.30 1.67
N GLN A 110 1.28 -6.16 2.56
CA GLN A 110 1.93 -4.87 2.81
C GLN A 110 2.63 -4.31 1.56
N GLU A 111 3.18 -5.18 0.72
CA GLU A 111 3.85 -4.85 -0.54
C GLU A 111 2.84 -4.33 -1.58
N ASN A 112 1.66 -4.94 -1.67
CA ASN A 112 0.61 -4.49 -2.59
C ASN A 112 -0.02 -3.18 -2.11
N ARG A 113 -0.24 -3.02 -0.80
CA ARG A 113 -0.66 -1.75 -0.21
C ARG A 113 0.38 -0.65 -0.45
N PHE A 114 1.67 -0.97 -0.39
CA PHE A 114 2.76 -0.07 -0.78
C PHE A 114 2.69 0.34 -2.25
N LEU A 115 2.49 -0.60 -3.20
CA LEU A 115 2.30 -0.24 -4.61
C LEU A 115 1.09 0.67 -4.83
N ARG A 116 -0.07 0.34 -4.25
CA ARG A 116 -1.29 1.17 -4.33
C ARG A 116 -1.04 2.58 -3.80
N TRP A 117 -0.27 2.71 -2.71
CA TRP A 117 0.15 4.01 -2.17
C TRP A 117 1.09 4.77 -3.12
N VAL A 118 2.14 4.15 -3.66
CA VAL A 118 3.08 4.78 -4.61
C VAL A 118 2.34 5.30 -5.84
N LEU A 119 1.48 4.47 -6.44
CA LEU A 119 0.66 4.85 -7.60
C LEU A 119 -0.29 6.02 -7.28
N THR A 120 -0.87 6.04 -6.08
CA THR A 120 -1.73 7.13 -5.62
C THR A 120 -0.95 8.43 -5.45
N ARG A 121 0.24 8.39 -4.82
CA ARG A 121 1.12 9.57 -4.67
C ARG A 121 1.62 10.10 -6.01
N ILE A 122 1.97 9.23 -6.95
CA ILE A 122 2.40 9.65 -8.30
C ILE A 122 1.21 10.26 -9.07
N ARG A 123 -0.02 9.77 -8.87
CA ARG A 123 -1.23 10.39 -9.42
C ARG A 123 -1.47 11.80 -8.86
N GLU A 124 -1.30 12.01 -7.55
CA GLU A 124 -1.38 13.33 -6.92
C GLU A 124 -0.30 14.29 -7.47
N LYS A 125 0.95 13.82 -7.60
CA LYS A 125 2.05 14.57 -8.20
C LYS A 125 1.78 14.92 -9.67
N LEU A 126 1.23 13.99 -10.46
CA LEU A 126 0.84 14.20 -11.86
C LEU A 126 -0.20 15.33 -11.98
N TYR A 127 -1.21 15.36 -11.10
CA TYR A 127 -2.18 16.45 -11.06
C TYR A 127 -1.54 17.79 -10.68
N SER A 128 -0.62 17.83 -9.70
CA SER A 128 0.04 19.08 -9.32
C SER A 128 0.96 19.62 -10.41
N LEU A 129 1.67 18.76 -11.13
CA LEU A 129 2.48 19.11 -12.31
C LEU A 129 1.61 19.64 -13.46
N LYS A 130 0.51 18.94 -13.77
CA LYS A 130 -0.49 19.32 -14.78
C LYS A 130 -1.07 20.71 -14.48
N PHE A 131 -1.47 20.96 -13.24
CA PHE A 131 -1.97 22.27 -12.79
C PHE A 131 -0.89 23.38 -12.88
N SER A 132 0.34 23.09 -12.44
CA SER A 132 1.48 24.01 -12.54
C SER A 132 1.79 24.40 -13.99
N CYS A 133 1.71 23.44 -14.91
CA CYS A 133 1.93 23.66 -16.34
C CYS A 133 0.85 24.60 -16.94
N TYR A 134 -0.43 24.34 -16.70
CA TYR A 134 -1.51 25.24 -17.17
C TYR A 134 -1.42 26.65 -16.58
N ARG A 135 -1.01 26.77 -15.31
CA ARG A 135 -0.86 28.08 -14.67
C ARG A 135 0.31 28.89 -15.24
N LYS A 136 1.40 28.23 -15.66
CA LYS A 136 2.60 28.89 -16.20
C LYS A 136 2.55 29.14 -17.71
N ARG A 137 1.90 28.27 -18.50
CA ARG A 137 1.77 28.41 -19.96
C ARG A 137 0.30 28.61 -20.33
N ARG A 138 -0.06 29.83 -20.78
CA ARG A 138 -1.40 30.16 -21.31
C ARG A 138 -1.81 29.24 -22.47
N THR A 139 -0.83 28.78 -23.25
CA THR A 139 -1.01 27.77 -24.29
C THR A 139 -0.10 26.59 -23.94
N VAL A 140 -0.68 25.49 -23.47
CA VAL A 140 0.05 24.22 -23.31
C VAL A 140 0.05 23.51 -24.66
N GLU A 141 1.24 23.12 -25.12
CA GLU A 141 1.40 22.38 -26.37
C GLU A 141 0.59 21.08 -26.35
N GLN A 142 -0.05 20.76 -27.47
CA GLN A 142 -0.93 19.58 -27.59
C GLN A 142 -0.19 18.26 -27.27
N GLN A 143 1.11 18.19 -27.56
CA GLN A 143 1.96 17.04 -27.22
C GLN A 143 2.11 16.86 -25.71
N VAL A 144 2.38 17.93 -24.96
CA VAL A 144 2.48 17.93 -23.50
C VAL A 144 1.14 17.51 -22.87
N HIS A 145 0.03 18.07 -23.34
CA HIS A 145 -1.31 17.66 -22.91
C HIS A 145 -1.57 16.17 -23.17
N GLY A 146 -1.26 15.69 -24.39
CA GLY A 146 -1.41 14.29 -24.77
C GLY A 146 -0.59 13.32 -23.91
N ASN A 147 0.62 13.72 -23.49
CA ASN A 147 1.46 12.95 -22.58
C ASN A 147 0.82 12.80 -21.20
N PHE A 148 0.36 13.90 -20.59
CA PHE A 148 -0.37 13.86 -19.31
C PHE A 148 -1.59 12.92 -19.37
N VAL A 149 -2.38 12.97 -20.45
CA VAL A 149 -3.55 12.09 -20.63
C VAL A 149 -3.15 10.62 -20.76
N ARG A 150 -2.03 10.30 -21.43
CA ARG A 150 -1.49 8.93 -21.51
C ARG A 150 -1.06 8.41 -20.13
N MET A 151 -0.42 9.26 -19.33
CA MET A 151 0.02 8.95 -17.97
C MET A 151 -1.17 8.73 -17.01
N GLU A 152 -2.19 9.59 -17.07
CA GLU A 152 -3.42 9.45 -16.29
C GLU A 152 -4.13 8.12 -16.62
N ARG A 153 -4.20 7.73 -17.90
CA ARG A 153 -4.75 6.45 -18.34
C ARG A 153 -3.92 5.25 -17.85
N ALA A 154 -2.59 5.34 -17.90
CA ALA A 154 -1.71 4.28 -17.43
C ALA A 154 -1.86 4.03 -15.91
N LEU A 155 -1.83 5.09 -15.09
CA LEU A 155 -2.10 4.98 -13.65
C LEU A 155 -3.52 4.46 -13.38
N GLY A 156 -4.51 4.92 -14.14
CA GLY A 156 -5.89 4.43 -14.05
C GLY A 156 -6.03 2.94 -14.35
N ARG A 157 -5.28 2.41 -15.32
CA ARG A 157 -5.19 0.97 -15.62
C ARG A 157 -4.56 0.19 -14.46
N LEU A 158 -3.40 0.64 -13.99
CA LEU A 158 -2.67 -0.01 -12.90
C LEU A 158 -3.45 -0.10 -11.59
N LEU A 159 -4.19 0.97 -11.24
CA LEU A 159 -5.00 1.04 -10.02
C LEU A 159 -6.33 0.27 -10.12
N ARG A 160 -6.80 -0.06 -11.33
CA ARG A 160 -8.00 -0.86 -11.59
C ARG A 160 -7.69 -2.34 -11.88
N ALA A 161 -6.43 -2.75 -11.80
CA ALA A 161 -6.06 -4.14 -11.92
C ALA A 161 -6.73 -4.96 -10.80
N GLU A 162 -7.16 -6.19 -11.11
CA GLU A 162 -7.81 -7.10 -10.16
C GLU A 162 -6.97 -7.29 -8.88
N SER A 163 -5.65 -7.41 -9.03
CA SER A 163 -4.68 -7.50 -7.94
C SER A 163 -4.52 -6.25 -7.07
N MET A 164 -5.17 -5.12 -7.42
CA MET A 164 -5.16 -3.84 -6.67
C MET A 164 -6.54 -3.42 -6.14
N THR A 165 -7.62 -4.01 -6.66
CA THR A 165 -9.01 -3.64 -6.32
C THR A 165 -9.31 -3.88 -4.83
N ASP A 166 -8.99 -5.09 -4.34
CA ASP A 166 -9.22 -5.53 -2.95
C ASP A 166 -8.08 -5.16 -1.96
N VAL A 167 -7.09 -4.39 -2.42
CA VAL A 167 -5.93 -4.00 -1.61
C VAL A 167 -6.26 -2.79 -0.76
N GLY A 168 -6.06 -2.89 0.55
CA GLY A 168 -6.31 -1.80 1.50
C GLY A 168 -5.42 -0.59 1.29
N GLU A 169 -5.77 0.52 1.94
CA GLU A 169 -4.94 1.72 1.91
C GLU A 169 -3.81 1.65 2.95
N LEU A 170 -2.70 2.30 2.61
CA LEU A 170 -1.55 2.47 3.50
C LEU A 170 -1.35 3.97 3.73
N TYR A 171 -1.46 4.41 4.98
CA TYR A 171 -1.38 5.84 5.28
C TYR A 171 0.07 6.37 5.28
N GLN A 172 1.02 5.54 5.70
CA GLN A 172 2.45 5.87 5.79
C GLN A 172 3.30 4.64 5.42
N VAL A 173 4.42 4.90 4.75
CA VAL A 173 5.44 3.91 4.42
C VAL A 173 6.68 4.23 5.22
N PHE A 174 7.16 3.28 6.02
CA PHE A 174 8.46 3.39 6.68
C PHE A 174 9.55 2.85 5.74
N GLY A 175 10.58 3.66 5.45
CA GLY A 175 11.61 3.29 4.47
C GLY A 175 12.37 2.00 4.81
N ASN A 176 12.54 1.70 6.11
CA ASN A 176 13.14 0.46 6.59
C ASN A 176 12.33 -0.80 6.23
N GLN A 177 11.00 -0.70 6.18
CA GLN A 177 10.10 -1.79 5.80
C GLN A 177 10.22 -2.11 4.30
N VAL A 178 10.38 -1.08 3.45
CA VAL A 178 10.58 -1.26 2.00
C VAL A 178 11.90 -1.97 1.71
N LEU A 179 12.96 -1.70 2.47
CA LEU A 179 14.25 -2.40 2.35
C LEU A 179 14.19 -3.89 2.71
N GLN A 180 13.12 -4.34 3.38
CA GLN A 180 12.86 -5.75 3.68
C GLN A 180 11.96 -6.43 2.62
N MET A 181 11.34 -5.67 1.72
CA MET A 181 10.53 -6.22 0.61
C MET A 181 11.41 -6.81 -0.50
N SER A 182 10.79 -7.59 -1.41
CA SER A 182 11.53 -8.18 -2.53
C SER A 182 12.12 -7.10 -3.47
N PRO A 183 13.23 -7.41 -4.20
CA PRO A 183 13.97 -6.41 -4.99
C PRO A 183 13.12 -5.63 -5.99
N SER A 184 12.06 -6.24 -6.54
CA SER A 184 11.14 -5.57 -7.46
C SER A 184 10.41 -4.37 -6.84
N TYR A 185 10.00 -4.48 -5.57
CA TYR A 185 9.36 -3.36 -4.84
C TYR A 185 10.37 -2.30 -4.44
N GLN A 186 11.62 -2.70 -4.11
CA GLN A 186 12.72 -1.77 -3.85
C GLN A 186 13.05 -0.92 -5.09
N ASP A 187 13.03 -1.51 -6.29
CA ASP A 187 13.20 -0.78 -7.55
C ASP A 187 12.08 0.25 -7.78
N VAL A 188 10.82 -0.11 -7.54
CA VAL A 188 9.69 0.84 -7.61
C VAL A 188 9.89 2.00 -6.63
N TYR A 189 10.37 1.72 -5.40
CA TYR A 189 10.68 2.76 -4.42
C TYR A 189 11.82 3.69 -4.87
N ARG A 190 12.90 3.14 -5.45
CA ARG A 190 14.02 3.93 -6.00
C ARG A 190 13.55 4.87 -7.11
N ILE A 191 12.65 4.42 -7.99
CA ILE A 191 12.09 5.26 -9.05
C ILE A 191 11.14 6.32 -8.46
N TYR A 192 10.28 5.94 -7.51
CA TYR A 192 9.42 6.87 -6.78
C TYR A 192 10.19 8.02 -6.12
N LEU A 193 11.32 7.72 -5.46
CA LEU A 193 12.18 8.73 -4.84
C LEU A 193 12.79 9.74 -5.84
N LYS A 194 12.90 9.40 -7.13
CA LYS A 194 13.33 10.33 -8.18
C LYS A 194 12.21 11.25 -8.69
N MET A 195 10.96 10.93 -8.40
CA MET A 195 9.78 11.58 -8.99
C MET A 195 9.04 12.54 -8.05
N ILE A 196 9.37 12.52 -6.75
CA ILE A 196 8.72 13.30 -5.69
C ILE A 196 9.39 14.66 -5.46
#